data_AF-A0A6P1DTV1-F1
#
_entry.id   AF-A0A6P1DTV1-F1
#
_cell.length_a   1.000
_cell.length_b   1.000
_cell.length_c   1.000
_cell.angle_alpha   90.00
_cell.angle_beta   90.00
_cell.angle_gamma   90.00
#
_symmetry.space_group_name_H-M   'P 1'
#
loop_
_entity.id
_entity.type
_entity.pdbx_description
1 polymer ?
#
loop_
_entity_poly.entity_id
_entity_poly.type
_entity_poly.pdbx_seq_one_letter_code
_entity_poly.pdbx_strand_id
1 'polypeptide(L)'
;MNHLSASSLTGCCRAARRQHGAMTLLFGLLLLIGAGILVFSSGRTSVVEQRIANNEQQGIAAQDAAEAGLEYARAWLGQNPWRTGTAVPTPPAQNTINGEVYDIALDFSAVANAICVSSQAAARGDGALSATAQGCFIQHGLFEASPGTTMPPPLVLGGCFRATPEASEVYVFEDTEITVASASAATPACLPQGDILVSTWNDRDQDRVLAPAEKGPSADYERGSFADCDAAHCAWNNIFALPFEKAVQFAKDADHRFSDRIPCGGTSAPGIYLIEHSGTIDAFALRGSCAAQDGLDDRTIGTPDSPILLIVSSEAGCPVFSEEISIYGIVYFENPCENQTWVGASIQGSLIWEGDAAPPGHGSVVIATDYGAGSALNAAFQVVTEASQVPGTWRDWQ
;
A
#
# COMPACT_ATOMS: atom_id res chain seq x y z
N MET A 1 5.55 -60.79 -93.18
CA MET A 1 6.87 -61.44 -93.12
C MET A 1 7.03 -62.00 -91.72
N ASN A 2 7.16 -63.33 -91.67
CA ASN A 2 7.98 -64.12 -90.74
C ASN A 2 7.72 -63.95 -89.23
N HIS A 3 7.49 -64.96 -88.40
CA HIS A 3 7.69 -66.39 -88.54
C HIS A 3 6.86 -67.08 -87.44
N LEU A 4 6.25 -68.22 -87.80
CA LEU A 4 5.70 -69.22 -86.88
C LEU A 4 6.77 -69.72 -85.89
N SER A 5 6.38 -69.99 -84.65
CA SER A 5 6.90 -71.15 -83.93
C SER A 5 5.94 -71.62 -82.84
N ALA A 6 5.31 -72.76 -83.10
CA ALA A 6 4.55 -73.55 -82.15
C ALA A 6 5.50 -74.56 -81.50
N SER A 7 5.53 -74.60 -80.17
CA SER A 7 6.15 -75.68 -79.39
C SER A 7 5.17 -76.17 -78.33
N SER A 8 4.64 -77.36 -78.61
CA SER A 8 4.13 -78.34 -77.65
C SER A 8 5.13 -78.54 -76.50
N LEU A 9 4.63 -78.70 -75.27
CA LEU A 9 4.84 -79.93 -74.49
C LEU A 9 4.12 -79.85 -73.13
N THR A 10 3.06 -80.64 -73.08
CA THR A 10 2.45 -81.33 -71.94
C THR A 10 3.49 -81.77 -70.90
N GLY A 11 3.35 -81.32 -69.65
CA GLY A 11 4.18 -81.79 -68.55
C GLY A 11 3.90 -81.10 -67.20
N CYS A 12 3.49 -81.90 -66.22
CA CYS A 12 3.51 -81.61 -64.77
C CYS A 12 2.28 -80.93 -64.12
N CYS A 13 1.09 -81.49 -64.31
CA CYS A 13 0.06 -81.45 -63.27
C CYS A 13 0.43 -82.41 -62.11
N ARG A 14 1.28 -81.99 -61.16
CA ARG A 14 1.35 -82.54 -59.78
C ARG A 14 2.36 -81.79 -58.88
N ALA A 15 2.25 -80.47 -58.74
CA ALA A 15 2.90 -79.74 -57.63
C ALA A 15 2.21 -78.43 -57.20
N ALA A 16 1.07 -78.05 -57.78
CA ALA A 16 0.44 -76.73 -57.54
C ALA A 16 -0.74 -76.75 -56.52
N ARG A 17 -0.85 -77.77 -55.66
CA ARG A 17 -1.85 -77.82 -54.57
C ARG A 17 -1.27 -77.67 -53.16
N ARG A 18 0.05 -77.60 -53.01
CA ARG A 18 0.73 -77.40 -51.71
C ARG A 18 1.21 -75.96 -51.45
N GLN A 19 1.09 -75.03 -52.41
CA GLN A 19 1.54 -73.64 -52.24
C GLN A 19 0.42 -72.63 -51.93
N HIS A 20 -0.86 -72.99 -52.10
CA HIS A 20 -1.96 -72.08 -51.77
C HIS A 20 -2.12 -71.89 -50.25
N GLY A 21 -1.81 -72.92 -49.44
CA GLY A 21 -1.87 -72.82 -47.97
C GLY A 21 -0.80 -71.91 -47.37
N ALA A 22 0.39 -71.83 -47.98
CA ALA A 22 1.47 -70.97 -47.52
C ALA A 22 1.17 -69.49 -47.77
N MET A 23 0.56 -69.15 -48.92
CA MET A 23 0.18 -67.78 -49.25
C MET A 23 -0.95 -67.26 -48.34
N THR A 24 -1.95 -68.10 -48.02
CA THR A 24 -3.02 -67.72 -47.08
C THR A 24 -2.50 -67.52 -45.66
N LEU A 25 -1.53 -68.33 -45.20
CA LEU A 25 -0.90 -68.14 -43.89
C LEU A 25 -0.06 -66.85 -43.85
N LEU A 26 0.67 -66.55 -44.92
CA LEU A 26 1.46 -65.32 -45.01
C LEU A 26 0.57 -64.08 -45.02
N PHE A 27 -0.53 -64.08 -45.78
CA PHE A 27 -1.50 -62.98 -45.73
C PHE A 27 -2.19 -62.85 -44.37
N GLY A 28 -2.58 -63.97 -43.76
CA GLY A 28 -3.15 -63.96 -42.41
C GLY A 28 -2.19 -63.40 -41.36
N LEU A 29 -0.90 -63.78 -41.44
CA LEU A 29 0.15 -63.26 -40.57
C LEU A 29 0.39 -61.75 -40.81
N LEU A 30 0.46 -61.31 -42.06
CA LEU A 30 0.63 -59.89 -42.39
C LEU A 30 -0.56 -59.05 -41.90
N LEU A 31 -1.79 -59.55 -42.05
CA LEU A 31 -2.98 -58.88 -41.54
C LEU A 31 -2.98 -58.82 -40.00
N LEU A 32 -2.55 -59.89 -39.33
CA LEU A 32 -2.45 -59.93 -37.87
C LEU A 32 -1.37 -58.98 -37.35
N ILE A 33 -0.20 -58.94 -37.99
CA ILE A 33 0.87 -57.98 -37.67
C ILE A 33 0.39 -56.54 -37.92
N GLY A 34 -0.27 -56.28 -39.05
CA GLY A 34 -0.82 -54.97 -39.38
C GLY A 34 -1.85 -54.48 -38.35
N ALA A 35 -2.77 -55.35 -37.94
CA ALA A 35 -3.74 -55.05 -36.88
C ALA A 35 -3.05 -54.80 -35.53
N GLY A 36 -2.03 -55.59 -35.18
CA GLY A 36 -1.26 -55.41 -33.94
C GLY A 36 -0.55 -54.06 -33.87
N ILE A 37 0.05 -53.60 -34.97
CA ILE A 37 0.70 -52.29 -35.05
C ILE A 37 -0.32 -51.16 -34.87
N LEU A 38 -1.50 -51.25 -35.48
CA LEU A 38 -2.55 -50.24 -35.34
C LEU A 38 -3.05 -50.13 -33.90
N VAL A 39 -3.35 -51.26 -33.25
CA VAL A 39 -3.79 -51.27 -31.84
C VAL A 39 -2.72 -50.70 -30.91
N PHE A 40 -1.46 -51.07 -31.11
CA PHE A 40 -0.36 -50.55 -30.29
C PHE A 40 -0.14 -49.04 -30.51
N SER A 41 -0.28 -48.56 -31.75
CA SER A 41 -0.17 -47.13 -32.05
C SER A 41 -1.29 -46.32 -31.37
N SER A 42 -2.53 -46.82 -31.38
CA SER A 42 -3.66 -46.18 -30.70
C SER A 42 -3.50 -46.14 -29.18
N GLY A 43 -2.97 -47.21 -28.58
CA GLY A 43 -2.73 -47.26 -27.13
C GLY A 43 -1.68 -46.24 -26.67
N ARG A 44 -0.63 -46.01 -27.47
CA ARG A 44 0.37 -44.97 -27.16
C ARG A 44 -0.21 -43.56 -27.21
N THR A 45 -1.04 -43.26 -28.21
CA THR A 45 -1.69 -41.95 -28.33
C THR A 45 -2.55 -41.65 -27.11
N SER A 46 -3.38 -42.60 -26.66
CA SER A 46 -4.25 -42.39 -25.49
C SER A 46 -3.48 -42.13 -24.19
N VAL A 47 -2.36 -42.83 -23.95
CA VAL A 47 -1.53 -42.59 -22.76
C VAL A 47 -0.85 -41.22 -22.81
N VAL A 48 -0.38 -40.80 -24.00
CA VAL A 48 0.22 -39.47 -24.19
C VAL A 48 -0.81 -38.37 -23.99
N GLU A 49 -2.00 -38.50 -24.58
CA GLU A 49 -3.12 -37.56 -24.38
C GLU A 49 -3.52 -37.45 -22.91
N GLN A 50 -3.59 -38.58 -22.18
CA GLN A 50 -3.90 -38.56 -20.75
C GLN A 50 -2.83 -37.83 -19.93
N ARG A 51 -1.55 -38.00 -20.28
CA ARG A 51 -0.45 -37.28 -19.60
C ARG A 51 -0.49 -35.78 -19.90
N ILE A 52 -0.75 -35.41 -21.15
CA ILE A 52 -0.89 -34.00 -21.54
C ILE A 52 -2.07 -33.38 -20.78
N ALA A 53 -3.22 -34.05 -20.76
CA ALA A 53 -4.40 -33.57 -20.03
C ALA A 53 -4.16 -33.47 -18.51
N ASN A 54 -3.45 -34.43 -17.91
CA ASN A 54 -3.12 -34.38 -16.49
C ASN A 54 -2.16 -33.22 -16.17
N ASN A 55 -1.11 -33.04 -16.98
CA ASN A 55 -0.16 -31.96 -16.81
C ASN A 55 -0.81 -30.60 -17.03
N GLU A 56 -1.72 -30.49 -18.00
CA GLU A 56 -2.52 -29.29 -18.25
C GLU A 56 -3.44 -28.98 -17.06
N GLN A 57 -4.13 -29.98 -16.52
CA GLN A 57 -4.96 -29.82 -15.32
C GLN A 57 -4.15 -29.39 -14.09
N GLN A 58 -2.96 -29.99 -13.87
CA GLN A 58 -2.07 -29.60 -12.77
C GLN A 58 -1.50 -28.19 -12.96
N GLY A 59 -1.21 -27.80 -14.20
CA GLY A 59 -0.80 -26.44 -14.55
C GLY A 59 -1.87 -25.41 -14.23
N ILE A 60 -3.12 -25.67 -14.65
CA ILE A 60 -4.27 -24.81 -14.32
C ILE A 60 -4.47 -24.72 -12.81
N ALA A 61 -4.43 -25.85 -12.10
CA ALA A 61 -4.58 -25.86 -10.65
C ALA A 61 -3.48 -25.07 -9.91
N ALA A 62 -2.23 -25.16 -10.39
CA ALA A 62 -1.13 -24.35 -9.86
C ALA A 62 -1.37 -22.85 -10.11
N GLN A 63 -1.83 -22.49 -11.31
CA GLN A 63 -2.15 -21.11 -11.67
C GLN A 63 -3.29 -20.55 -10.81
N ASP A 64 -4.38 -21.30 -10.65
CA ASP A 64 -5.51 -20.92 -9.79
C ASP A 64 -5.06 -20.72 -8.33
N ALA A 65 -4.16 -21.57 -7.82
CA ALA A 65 -3.58 -21.42 -6.49
C ALA A 65 -2.69 -20.16 -6.37
N ALA A 66 -1.89 -19.86 -7.40
CA ALA A 66 -1.08 -18.63 -7.42
C ALA A 66 -1.97 -17.37 -7.46
N GLU A 67 -3.06 -17.39 -8.23
CA GLU A 67 -4.07 -16.31 -8.25
C GLU A 67 -4.76 -16.14 -6.89
N ALA A 68 -5.14 -17.23 -6.23
CA ALA A 68 -5.68 -17.18 -4.88
C ALA A 68 -4.71 -16.52 -3.88
N GLY A 69 -3.41 -16.70 -4.07
CA GLY A 69 -2.38 -16.00 -3.29
C GLY A 69 -2.36 -14.49 -3.53
N LEU A 70 -2.57 -14.02 -4.77
CA LEU A 70 -2.69 -12.59 -5.06
C LEU A 70 -3.97 -11.98 -4.46
N GLU A 71 -5.10 -12.68 -4.53
CA GLU A 71 -6.35 -12.22 -3.90
C GLU A 71 -6.21 -12.17 -2.38
N TYR A 72 -5.52 -13.15 -1.78
CA TYR A 72 -5.15 -13.09 -0.37
C TYR A 72 -4.26 -11.87 -0.07
N ALA A 73 -3.23 -11.62 -0.88
CA ALA A 73 -2.34 -10.47 -0.70
C ALA A 73 -3.10 -9.14 -0.79
N ARG A 74 -4.03 -9.01 -1.75
CA ARG A 74 -4.91 -7.84 -1.87
C ARG A 74 -5.76 -7.64 -0.63
N ALA A 75 -6.42 -8.70 -0.16
CA ALA A 75 -7.25 -8.64 1.03
C ALA A 75 -6.44 -8.24 2.27
N TRP A 76 -5.22 -8.80 2.40
CA TRP A 76 -4.30 -8.46 3.48
C TRP A 76 -3.81 -7.01 3.38
N LEU A 77 -3.41 -6.54 2.20
CA LEU A 77 -3.02 -5.15 1.94
C LEU A 77 -4.16 -4.17 2.18
N GLY A 78 -5.41 -4.58 2.02
CA GLY A 78 -6.56 -3.71 2.34
C GLY A 78 -6.76 -3.44 3.83
N GLN A 79 -6.07 -4.18 4.70
CA GLN A 79 -6.21 -4.10 6.16
C GLN A 79 -4.90 -3.76 6.87
N ASN A 80 -3.76 -3.99 6.22
CA ASN A 80 -2.44 -3.86 6.83
C ASN A 80 -1.58 -2.91 6.01
N PRO A 81 -1.05 -1.81 6.59
CA PRO A 81 -0.06 -0.99 5.91
C PRO A 81 1.19 -1.82 5.64
N TRP A 82 1.72 -1.74 4.42
CA TRP A 82 2.95 -2.44 4.06
C TRP A 82 4.05 -1.44 3.72
N ARG A 83 5.26 -1.72 4.20
CA ARG A 83 6.49 -0.98 3.88
C ARG A 83 7.62 -1.99 3.66
N THR A 84 8.72 -1.54 3.07
CA THR A 84 9.94 -2.33 2.98
C THR A 84 10.37 -2.78 4.39
N GLY A 85 10.50 -4.10 4.59
CA GLY A 85 10.83 -4.69 5.89
C GLY A 85 9.63 -5.16 6.71
N THR A 86 8.39 -4.81 6.32
CA THR A 86 7.18 -5.43 6.90
C THR A 86 7.21 -6.94 6.63
N ALA A 87 6.92 -7.74 7.67
CA ALA A 87 6.87 -9.19 7.54
C ALA A 87 5.84 -9.61 6.49
N VAL A 88 6.26 -10.45 5.54
CA VAL A 88 5.39 -10.96 4.48
C VAL A 88 4.39 -11.95 5.08
N PRO A 89 3.06 -11.77 4.85
CA PRO A 89 2.07 -12.70 5.38
C PRO A 89 2.17 -14.06 4.68
N THR A 90 1.88 -15.14 5.41
CA THR A 90 1.83 -16.50 4.85
C THR A 90 0.39 -16.89 4.51
N PRO A 91 0.03 -17.06 3.23
CA PRO A 91 -1.30 -17.51 2.85
C PRO A 91 -1.57 -18.95 3.28
N PRO A 92 -2.84 -19.33 3.52
CA PRO A 92 -3.19 -20.73 3.71
C PRO A 92 -2.99 -21.54 2.41
N ALA A 93 -2.51 -22.78 2.55
CA ALA A 93 -2.37 -23.71 1.43
C ALA A 93 -3.72 -23.99 0.76
N GLN A 94 -3.70 -24.19 -0.57
CA GLN A 94 -4.91 -24.43 -1.36
C GLN A 94 -5.06 -25.91 -1.67
N ASN A 95 -6.27 -26.45 -1.48
CA ASN A 95 -6.60 -27.83 -1.79
C ASN A 95 -7.40 -27.89 -3.08
N THR A 96 -6.98 -28.72 -4.03
CA THR A 96 -7.74 -28.94 -5.27
C THR A 96 -8.80 -30.03 -5.08
N ILE A 97 -9.73 -30.12 -6.04
CA ILE A 97 -10.75 -31.19 -6.10
C ILE A 97 -10.10 -32.58 -6.15
N ASN A 98 -8.89 -32.68 -6.72
CA ASN A 98 -8.15 -33.94 -6.86
C ASN A 98 -7.36 -34.31 -5.60
N GLY A 99 -7.41 -33.50 -4.54
CA GLY A 99 -6.69 -33.73 -3.29
C GLY A 99 -5.22 -33.31 -3.31
N GLU A 100 -4.77 -32.64 -4.37
CA GLU A 100 -3.45 -32.00 -4.40
C GLU A 100 -3.47 -30.74 -3.53
N VAL A 101 -2.36 -30.48 -2.85
CA VAL A 101 -2.21 -29.32 -1.96
C VAL A 101 -1.11 -28.44 -2.50
N TYR A 102 -1.38 -27.16 -2.65
CA TYR A 102 -0.42 -26.16 -3.12
C TYR A 102 -0.01 -25.25 -1.98
N ASP A 103 1.29 -25.17 -1.73
CA ASP A 103 1.89 -24.21 -0.82
C ASP A 103 2.11 -22.89 -1.58
N ILE A 104 1.67 -21.78 -0.98
CA ILE A 104 1.76 -20.44 -1.58
C ILE A 104 2.82 -19.62 -0.84
N ALA A 105 3.77 -19.08 -1.58
CA ALA A 105 4.72 -18.08 -1.11
C ALA A 105 4.42 -16.73 -1.77
N LEU A 106 4.44 -15.67 -0.97
CA LEU A 106 4.33 -14.31 -1.47
C LEU A 106 5.69 -13.61 -1.36
N ASP A 107 5.95 -12.70 -2.28
CA ASP A 107 7.06 -11.75 -2.23
C ASP A 107 6.53 -10.36 -2.55
N PHE A 108 6.86 -9.37 -1.70
CA PHE A 108 6.36 -8.01 -1.81
C PHE A 108 7.50 -7.06 -2.13
N SER A 109 7.26 -6.16 -3.07
CA SER A 109 8.24 -5.15 -3.50
C SER A 109 7.57 -3.80 -3.71
N ALA A 110 8.25 -2.73 -3.34
CA ALA A 110 7.81 -1.37 -3.64
C ALA A 110 8.24 -1.01 -5.08
N VAL A 111 7.30 -0.60 -5.93
CA VAL A 111 7.59 -0.14 -7.29
C VAL A 111 6.87 1.19 -7.53
N ALA A 112 7.63 2.27 -7.57
CA ALA A 112 7.10 3.63 -7.64
C ALA A 112 6.02 3.86 -6.55
N ASN A 113 4.76 4.06 -6.96
CA ASN A 113 3.64 4.38 -6.07
C ASN A 113 2.73 3.17 -5.78
N ALA A 114 3.20 1.97 -6.10
CA ALA A 114 2.44 0.73 -5.93
C ALA A 114 3.28 -0.34 -5.22
N ILE A 115 2.58 -1.32 -4.68
CA ILE A 115 3.15 -2.51 -4.04
C ILE A 115 2.94 -3.67 -4.99
N CYS A 116 4.01 -4.20 -5.56
CA CYS A 116 3.96 -5.36 -6.44
C CYS A 116 4.18 -6.64 -5.63
N VAL A 117 3.27 -7.59 -5.80
CA VAL A 117 3.28 -8.89 -5.15
C VAL A 117 3.50 -9.97 -6.19
N SER A 118 4.45 -10.85 -5.93
CA SER A 118 4.65 -12.10 -6.66
C SER A 118 4.15 -13.25 -5.80
N SER A 119 3.14 -13.97 -6.30
CA SER A 119 2.56 -15.14 -5.67
C SER A 119 3.02 -16.40 -6.39
N GLN A 120 3.80 -17.24 -5.72
CA GLN A 120 4.26 -18.52 -6.24
C GLN A 120 3.51 -19.65 -5.53
N ALA A 121 2.83 -20.49 -6.30
CA ALA A 121 2.21 -21.71 -5.81
C ALA A 121 3.03 -22.92 -6.26
N ALA A 122 3.34 -23.84 -5.35
CA ALA A 122 4.06 -25.08 -5.63
C ALA A 122 3.32 -26.29 -5.05
N ALA A 123 3.22 -27.37 -5.82
CA ALA A 123 2.56 -28.59 -5.36
C ALA A 123 3.36 -29.25 -4.24
N ARG A 124 2.68 -29.61 -3.14
CA ARG A 124 3.30 -30.27 -2.00
C ARG A 124 3.71 -31.69 -2.36
N GLY A 125 5.03 -31.91 -2.44
CA GLY A 125 5.62 -33.20 -2.81
C GLY A 125 6.15 -33.25 -4.25
N ASP A 126 5.86 -32.26 -5.08
CA ASP A 126 6.44 -32.09 -6.41
C ASP A 126 6.73 -30.61 -6.70
N GLY A 127 7.91 -30.16 -6.30
CA GLY A 127 8.34 -28.77 -6.51
C GLY A 127 8.58 -28.40 -7.98
N ALA A 128 8.53 -29.35 -8.92
CA ALA A 128 8.59 -29.04 -10.35
C ALA A 128 7.25 -28.52 -10.88
N LEU A 129 6.14 -28.84 -10.20
CA LEU A 129 4.83 -28.29 -10.49
C LEU A 129 4.64 -27.00 -9.69
N SER A 130 4.94 -25.88 -10.34
CA SER A 130 4.72 -24.55 -9.77
C SER A 130 4.13 -23.60 -10.79
N ALA A 131 3.49 -22.55 -10.31
CA ALA A 131 3.07 -21.42 -11.11
C ALA A 131 3.35 -20.15 -10.32
N THR A 132 3.64 -19.07 -11.04
CA THR A 132 3.81 -17.73 -10.47
C THR A 132 2.76 -16.81 -11.07
N ALA A 133 2.18 -15.94 -10.25
CA ALA A 133 1.30 -14.86 -10.65
C ALA A 133 1.81 -13.55 -10.03
N GLN A 134 1.75 -12.46 -10.77
CA GLN A 134 2.19 -11.15 -10.30
C GLN A 134 1.07 -10.11 -10.42
N GLY A 135 1.01 -9.19 -9.47
CA GLY A 135 0.08 -8.07 -9.51
C GLY A 135 0.57 -6.91 -8.66
N CYS A 136 0.26 -5.67 -9.05
CA CYS A 136 0.59 -4.49 -8.26
C CYS A 136 -0.67 -3.84 -7.70
N PHE A 137 -0.56 -3.28 -6.50
CA PHE A 137 -1.67 -2.74 -5.72
C PHE A 137 -1.35 -1.34 -5.21
N ILE A 138 -2.38 -0.52 -5.11
CA ILE A 138 -2.34 0.82 -4.50
C ILE A 138 -3.12 0.74 -3.19
N GLN A 139 -2.55 1.26 -2.09
CA GLN A 139 -3.22 1.32 -0.79
C GLN A 139 -3.90 2.67 -0.63
N HIS A 140 -5.22 2.64 -0.43
CA HIS A 140 -6.03 3.82 -0.13
C HIS A 140 -6.20 3.95 1.36
N GLY A 141 -6.29 5.18 1.87
CA GLY A 141 -6.19 5.42 3.29
C GLY A 141 -6.68 6.79 3.71
N LEU A 142 -5.89 7.42 4.59
CA LEU A 142 -6.13 8.78 5.08
C LEU A 142 -6.08 9.82 3.95
N PHE A 143 -5.14 9.67 3.03
CA PHE A 143 -4.88 10.52 1.89
C PHE A 143 -5.30 9.85 0.58
N GLU A 144 -5.55 10.67 -0.45
CA GLU A 144 -5.72 10.17 -1.80
C GLU A 144 -4.43 9.46 -2.23
N ALA A 145 -4.55 8.27 -2.82
CA ALA A 145 -3.39 7.46 -3.18
C ALA A 145 -2.64 7.95 -4.43
N SER A 146 -3.05 9.11 -4.97
CA SER A 146 -2.45 9.74 -6.15
C SER A 146 -1.02 10.20 -5.85
N PRO A 147 -0.07 10.06 -6.79
CA PRO A 147 1.30 10.53 -6.61
C PRO A 147 1.44 12.05 -6.45
N GLY A 148 0.41 12.82 -6.83
CA GLY A 148 0.39 14.27 -6.62
C GLY A 148 0.00 14.66 -5.19
N THR A 149 -0.47 13.73 -4.37
CA THR A 149 -0.92 14.00 -3.00
C THR A 149 0.29 13.97 -2.07
N THR A 150 0.64 15.13 -1.52
CA THR A 150 1.77 15.31 -0.57
C THR A 150 1.26 15.64 0.83
N MET A 151 2.17 15.78 1.79
CA MET A 151 1.84 16.35 3.10
C MET A 151 1.19 17.74 2.95
N PRO A 152 0.22 18.09 3.82
CA PRO A 152 -0.37 19.41 3.84
C PRO A 152 0.68 20.47 4.26
N PRO A 153 0.46 21.75 3.92
CA PRO A 153 1.29 22.84 4.43
C PRO A 153 1.44 22.81 5.96
N PRO A 154 2.52 23.38 6.52
CA PRO A 154 2.74 23.43 7.97
C PRO A 154 1.55 23.98 8.75
N LEU A 155 0.88 25.00 8.20
CA LEU A 155 -0.29 25.64 8.80
C LEU A 155 -1.47 25.58 7.83
N VAL A 156 -2.60 25.03 8.27
CA VAL A 156 -3.83 24.92 7.46
C VAL A 156 -5.03 25.39 8.27
N LEU A 157 -5.83 26.28 7.70
CA LEU A 157 -7.02 26.85 8.35
C LEU A 157 -8.25 26.72 7.47
N GLY A 158 -9.38 26.28 8.03
CA GLY A 158 -10.68 26.47 7.39
C GLY A 158 -11.15 27.94 7.40
N GLY A 159 -10.61 28.75 8.33
CA GLY A 159 -10.88 30.18 8.46
C GLY A 159 -9.66 31.06 8.22
N CYS A 160 -9.59 32.18 8.95
CA CYS A 160 -8.48 33.12 8.99
C CYS A 160 -7.82 33.17 10.37
N PHE A 161 -6.62 33.74 10.45
CA PHE A 161 -6.09 34.15 11.75
C PHE A 161 -6.86 35.36 12.28
N ARG A 162 -7.21 35.35 13.57
CA ARG A 162 -7.92 36.47 14.23
C ARG A 162 -6.99 37.51 14.85
N ALA A 163 -5.71 37.19 14.99
CA ALA A 163 -4.69 38.08 15.53
C ALA A 163 -3.42 38.02 14.68
N THR A 164 -2.57 39.02 14.83
CA THR A 164 -1.22 38.99 14.29
C THR A 164 -0.41 37.94 15.07
N PRO A 165 0.27 37.01 14.38
CA PRO A 165 1.15 36.05 15.03
C PRO A 165 2.22 36.70 15.90
N GLU A 166 2.47 36.07 17.05
CA GLU A 166 3.62 36.37 17.90
C GLU A 166 4.88 35.64 17.36
N ALA A 167 6.01 35.76 18.06
CA ALA A 167 7.28 35.19 17.64
C ALA A 167 7.27 33.64 17.67
N SER A 168 6.95 33.03 16.52
CA SER A 168 7.02 31.58 16.28
C SER A 168 7.88 31.26 15.07
N GLU A 169 8.40 30.04 14.99
CA GLU A 169 9.25 29.60 13.89
C GLU A 169 8.51 28.59 13.00
N VAL A 170 8.60 28.78 11.68
CA VAL A 170 8.15 27.80 10.69
C VAL A 170 9.31 27.42 9.79
N TYR A 171 9.59 26.13 9.72
CA TYR A 171 10.60 25.57 8.82
C TYR A 171 9.91 24.90 7.64
N VAL A 172 10.29 25.24 6.41
CA VAL A 172 9.75 24.66 5.17
C VAL A 172 10.86 23.94 4.40
N PHE A 173 10.57 22.89 3.64
CA PHE A 173 11.61 22.36 2.74
C PHE A 173 11.91 23.31 1.60
N GLU A 174 13.07 23.14 0.96
CA GLU A 174 13.50 23.94 -0.19
C GLU A 174 12.51 23.90 -1.37
N ASP A 175 11.70 22.86 -1.47
CA ASP A 175 10.68 22.65 -2.51
C ASP A 175 9.24 22.91 -2.03
N THR A 176 9.03 23.24 -0.76
CA THR A 176 7.71 23.54 -0.22
C THR A 176 7.31 24.96 -0.62
N GLU A 177 6.33 25.08 -1.51
CA GLU A 177 5.87 26.37 -2.02
C GLU A 177 4.89 27.10 -1.10
N ILE A 178 4.25 26.40 -0.13
CA ILE A 178 3.18 26.98 0.69
C ILE A 178 3.48 26.79 2.17
N THR A 179 3.64 27.90 2.90
CA THR A 179 3.86 27.92 4.35
C THR A 179 2.55 27.81 5.12
N VAL A 180 1.52 28.49 4.62
CA VAL A 180 0.19 28.52 5.24
C VAL A 180 -0.90 28.48 4.19
N ALA A 181 -1.99 27.75 4.45
CA ALA A 181 -3.15 27.71 3.57
C ALA A 181 -4.45 28.01 4.31
N SER A 182 -5.39 28.67 3.62
CA SER A 182 -6.72 28.97 4.14
C SER A 182 -7.82 28.64 3.14
N ALA A 183 -8.94 28.10 3.62
CA ALA A 183 -10.14 28.00 2.80
C ALA A 183 -10.86 29.33 2.60
N SER A 184 -10.64 30.31 3.49
CA SER A 184 -11.29 31.61 3.42
C SER A 184 -10.61 32.54 2.41
N ALA A 185 -9.29 32.75 2.53
CA ALA A 185 -8.53 33.57 1.60
C ALA A 185 -7.00 33.48 1.79
N ALA A 186 -6.24 33.43 0.70
CA ALA A 186 -4.78 33.55 0.69
C ALA A 186 -4.29 35.01 0.75
N THR A 187 -4.87 35.86 1.61
CA THR A 187 -4.53 37.29 1.68
C THR A 187 -3.78 37.66 2.95
N PRO A 188 -2.98 38.74 2.98
CA PRO A 188 -2.35 39.22 4.21
C PRO A 188 -3.34 39.63 5.32
N ALA A 189 -4.59 39.92 4.97
CA ALA A 189 -5.64 40.21 5.95
C ALA A 189 -6.15 38.96 6.65
N CYS A 190 -6.23 37.84 5.93
CA CYS A 190 -6.67 36.55 6.47
C CYS A 190 -5.52 35.75 7.09
N LEU A 191 -4.33 35.82 6.47
CA LEU A 191 -3.11 35.13 6.87
C LEU A 191 -1.98 36.15 7.08
N PRO A 192 -2.08 37.02 8.10
CA PRO A 192 -0.99 37.91 8.47
C PRO A 192 0.24 37.09 8.86
N GLN A 193 1.42 37.50 8.39
CA GLN A 193 2.68 36.85 8.80
C GLN A 193 3.04 37.19 10.26
N GLY A 194 2.80 38.45 10.68
CA GLY A 194 3.21 38.91 12.01
C GLY A 194 4.69 38.70 12.28
N ASP A 195 4.99 38.14 13.45
CA ASP A 195 6.35 37.79 13.87
C ASP A 195 6.72 36.32 13.56
N ILE A 196 5.99 35.64 12.65
CA ILE A 196 6.39 34.31 12.18
C ILE A 196 7.69 34.42 11.38
N LEU A 197 8.73 33.76 11.88
CA LEU A 197 9.99 33.57 11.19
C LEU A 197 9.89 32.33 10.32
N VAL A 198 10.04 32.49 9.00
CA VAL A 198 10.07 31.36 8.07
C VAL A 198 11.50 31.12 7.63
N SER A 199 11.95 29.88 7.74
CA SER A 199 13.28 29.43 7.32
C SER A 199 13.18 28.16 6.49
N THR A 200 14.15 27.89 5.62
CA THR A 200 14.24 26.57 5.00
C THR A 200 14.79 25.53 5.99
N TRP A 201 14.42 24.27 5.81
CA TRP A 201 15.03 23.12 6.45
C TRP A 201 15.64 22.21 5.38
N ASN A 202 16.88 21.80 5.62
CA ASN A 202 17.61 20.87 4.77
C ASN A 202 17.96 19.65 5.60
N ASP A 203 17.07 18.65 5.58
CA ASP A 203 17.20 17.33 6.22
C ASP A 203 18.31 16.54 5.51
N ARG A 204 19.56 16.74 5.95
CA ARG A 204 20.74 16.26 5.22
C ARG A 204 21.03 14.79 5.47
N ASP A 205 20.68 14.31 6.66
CA ASP A 205 20.86 12.92 7.06
C ASP A 205 19.60 12.08 6.90
N GLN A 206 18.48 12.68 6.49
CA GLN A 206 17.21 12.01 6.18
C GLN A 206 16.61 11.32 7.40
N ASP A 207 16.93 11.80 8.61
CA ASP A 207 16.37 11.29 9.85
C ASP A 207 15.04 11.98 10.22
N ARG A 208 14.67 13.02 9.46
CA ARG A 208 13.49 13.87 9.67
C ARG A 208 13.44 14.49 11.06
N VAL A 209 14.58 14.83 11.65
CA VAL A 209 14.69 15.54 12.92
C VAL A 209 15.45 16.85 12.70
N LEU A 210 14.80 17.98 12.95
CA LEU A 210 15.45 19.29 12.75
C LEU A 210 16.67 19.45 13.67
N ALA A 211 17.87 19.36 13.11
CA ALA A 211 19.11 19.66 13.82
C ALA A 211 19.54 21.15 13.63
N PRO A 212 20.27 21.75 14.59
CA PRO A 212 20.76 23.13 14.46
C PRO A 212 21.59 23.40 13.20
N ALA A 213 22.30 22.40 12.67
CA ALA A 213 23.12 22.51 11.46
C ALA A 213 22.32 22.44 10.15
N GLU A 214 21.03 22.11 10.24
CA GLU A 214 20.10 21.93 9.12
C GLU A 214 19.15 23.11 8.95
N LYS A 215 19.14 24.02 9.92
CA LYS A 215 18.45 25.31 9.81
C LYS A 215 19.04 26.09 8.63
N GLY A 216 18.20 26.31 7.63
CA GLY A 216 18.54 27.05 6.43
C GLY A 216 18.36 28.57 6.58
N PRO A 217 18.57 29.33 5.49
CA PRO A 217 18.29 30.76 5.45
C PRO A 217 16.80 31.07 5.66
N SER A 218 16.48 32.37 5.82
CA SER A 218 15.10 32.86 5.77
C SER A 218 14.45 32.49 4.44
N ALA A 219 13.18 32.11 4.49
CA ALA A 219 12.31 31.84 3.35
C ALA A 219 11.12 32.80 3.33
N ASP A 220 10.37 32.80 2.23
CA ASP A 220 9.17 33.62 2.06
C ASP A 220 7.98 33.01 2.82
N TYR A 221 7.12 33.88 3.34
CA TYR A 221 5.84 33.48 3.95
C TYR A 221 4.77 33.33 2.85
N GLU A 222 4.83 32.20 2.16
CA GLU A 222 3.95 31.89 1.04
C GLU A 222 2.55 31.47 1.51
N ARG A 223 1.53 32.01 0.84
CA ARG A 223 0.12 31.82 1.19
C ARG A 223 -0.59 31.03 0.10
N GLY A 224 -1.20 29.93 0.51
CA GLY A 224 -2.09 29.13 -0.33
C GLY A 224 -3.56 29.34 0.01
N SER A 225 -4.41 28.90 -0.90
CA SER A 225 -5.84 28.69 -0.63
C SER A 225 -6.28 27.34 -1.15
N PHE A 226 -7.28 26.76 -0.49
CA PHE A 226 -8.01 25.59 -0.98
C PHE A 226 -9.50 25.94 -1.09
N ALA A 227 -10.34 25.00 -1.52
CA ALA A 227 -11.73 25.28 -1.85
C ALA A 227 -12.53 25.84 -0.65
N ASP A 228 -13.47 26.74 -0.94
CA ASP A 228 -14.30 27.47 0.05
C ASP A 228 -14.99 26.53 1.07
N CYS A 229 -15.01 26.95 2.34
CA CYS A 229 -15.50 26.16 3.47
C CYS A 229 -16.87 26.55 4.03
N ASP A 230 -17.93 26.04 3.40
CA ASP A 230 -19.31 26.17 3.92
C ASP A 230 -19.84 24.92 4.65
N ALA A 231 -19.11 23.80 4.59
CA ALA A 231 -19.52 22.51 5.17
C ALA A 231 -18.79 22.22 6.50
N ALA A 232 -19.37 21.32 7.31
CA ALA A 232 -18.69 20.78 8.49
C ALA A 232 -17.44 19.98 8.09
N HIS A 233 -16.40 20.02 8.92
CA HIS A 233 -15.12 19.33 8.68
C HIS A 233 -14.52 19.68 7.31
N CYS A 234 -14.61 20.93 6.90
CA CYS A 234 -14.19 21.34 5.57
C CYS A 234 -12.68 21.32 5.40
N ALA A 235 -11.91 21.79 6.39
CA ALA A 235 -10.45 21.72 6.28
C ALA A 235 -10.01 20.25 6.17
N TRP A 236 -10.61 19.38 6.98
CA TRP A 236 -10.44 17.94 6.92
C TRP A 236 -10.75 17.38 5.53
N ASN A 237 -11.94 17.66 4.98
CA ASN A 237 -12.40 17.10 3.70
C ASN A 237 -11.61 17.61 2.49
N ASN A 238 -10.88 18.71 2.61
CA ASN A 238 -9.98 19.21 1.57
C ASN A 238 -8.58 18.57 1.63
N ILE A 239 -8.14 18.16 2.83
CA ILE A 239 -6.80 17.61 3.04
C ILE A 239 -6.81 16.08 2.98
N PHE A 240 -7.85 15.44 3.51
CA PHE A 240 -7.94 13.99 3.68
C PHE A 240 -9.00 13.39 2.76
N ALA A 241 -8.69 12.21 2.21
CA ALA A 241 -9.65 11.42 1.43
C ALA A 241 -10.57 10.56 2.33
N LEU A 242 -10.16 10.34 3.59
CA LEU A 242 -10.95 9.60 4.58
C LEU A 242 -11.99 10.52 5.24
N PRO A 243 -13.29 10.20 5.24
CA PRO A 243 -14.28 11.00 5.98
C PRO A 243 -13.97 11.09 7.48
N PHE A 244 -14.19 12.26 8.08
CA PHE A 244 -13.85 12.53 9.48
C PHE A 244 -14.45 11.52 10.46
N GLU A 245 -15.74 11.21 10.30
CA GLU A 245 -16.44 10.27 11.19
C GLU A 245 -15.84 8.87 11.11
N LYS A 246 -15.35 8.48 9.93
CA LYS A 246 -14.68 7.18 9.72
C LYS A 246 -13.30 7.17 10.38
N ALA A 247 -12.55 8.27 10.33
CA ALA A 247 -11.27 8.39 11.02
C ALA A 247 -11.44 8.33 12.55
N VAL A 248 -12.45 9.01 13.09
CA VAL A 248 -12.81 8.93 14.51
C VAL A 248 -13.21 7.49 14.87
N GLN A 249 -14.01 6.82 14.04
CA GLN A 249 -14.39 5.42 14.29
C GLN A 249 -13.17 4.48 14.28
N PHE A 250 -12.24 4.68 13.34
CA PHE A 250 -10.99 3.93 13.25
C PHE A 250 -10.13 4.08 14.52
N ALA A 251 -9.97 5.29 15.04
CA ALA A 251 -9.29 5.51 16.31
C ALA A 251 -10.01 4.79 17.47
N LYS A 252 -11.34 4.85 17.50
CA LYS A 252 -12.16 4.20 18.55
C LYS A 252 -12.10 2.68 18.51
N ASP A 253 -12.10 2.08 17.33
CA ASP A 253 -12.04 0.63 17.12
C ASP A 253 -10.67 0.07 17.52
N ALA A 254 -9.61 0.85 17.32
CA ALA A 254 -8.25 0.51 17.73
C ALA A 254 -7.93 0.85 19.20
N ASP A 255 -8.91 1.38 19.96
CA ASP A 255 -8.72 1.88 21.32
C ASP A 255 -7.65 2.99 21.44
N HIS A 256 -7.47 3.77 20.39
CA HIS A 256 -6.56 4.91 20.34
C HIS A 256 -7.23 6.19 20.87
N ARG A 257 -7.87 6.08 22.03
CA ARG A 257 -8.48 7.20 22.76
C ARG A 257 -7.58 7.58 23.93
N PHE A 258 -7.13 8.81 23.97
CA PHE A 258 -6.21 9.29 25.00
C PHE A 258 -6.74 10.55 25.67
N SER A 259 -6.41 10.72 26.95
CA SER A 259 -6.82 11.90 27.72
C SER A 259 -5.63 12.76 28.13
N ASP A 260 -4.47 12.15 28.40
CA ASP A 260 -3.26 12.83 28.86
C ASP A 260 -1.97 12.16 28.34
N ARG A 261 -1.85 10.83 28.44
CA ARG A 261 -0.65 10.09 28.06
C ARG A 261 -0.81 9.44 26.69
N ILE A 262 -0.02 9.91 25.73
CA ILE A 262 -0.07 9.46 24.33
C ILE A 262 1.14 8.55 24.04
N PRO A 263 0.94 7.39 23.39
CA PRO A 263 2.01 6.47 23.04
C PRO A 263 3.04 7.08 22.08
N CYS A 264 4.27 6.59 22.18
CA CYS A 264 5.33 6.89 21.24
C CYS A 264 5.06 6.24 19.89
N GLY A 265 4.71 7.02 18.87
CA GLY A 265 4.41 6.49 17.53
C GLY A 265 3.12 5.67 17.46
N GLY A 266 2.66 5.44 16.22
CA GLY A 266 1.68 4.42 15.91
C GLY A 266 2.28 3.02 16.11
N THR A 267 2.30 2.50 17.33
CA THR A 267 2.79 1.12 17.56
C THR A 267 1.83 0.06 17.00
N SER A 268 0.59 0.46 16.76
CA SER A 268 -0.45 -0.28 16.05
C SER A 268 -1.13 0.62 15.02
N ALA A 269 -1.53 0.03 13.89
CA ALA A 269 -2.42 0.68 12.94
C ALA A 269 -3.83 0.83 13.56
N PRO A 270 -4.56 1.92 13.26
CA PRO A 270 -4.14 3.07 12.47
C PRO A 270 -3.38 4.09 13.32
N GLY A 271 -2.48 4.87 12.72
CA GLY A 271 -1.81 5.99 13.39
C GLY A 271 -2.72 7.21 13.59
N ILE A 272 -4.01 7.01 13.92
CA ILE A 272 -4.99 8.06 14.21
C ILE A 272 -5.31 8.02 15.70
N TYR A 273 -4.97 9.08 16.42
CA TYR A 273 -5.14 9.20 17.86
C TYR A 273 -6.20 10.25 18.17
N LEU A 274 -7.18 9.86 18.97
CA LEU A 274 -8.28 10.73 19.36
C LEU A 274 -8.08 11.21 20.79
N ILE A 275 -8.08 12.53 20.97
CA ILE A 275 -8.09 13.14 22.29
C ILE A 275 -9.53 13.29 22.78
N GLU A 276 -9.87 12.49 23.79
CA GLU A 276 -11.12 12.56 24.53
C GLU A 276 -10.81 13.04 25.95
N HIS A 277 -11.00 14.34 26.19
CA HIS A 277 -10.83 14.95 27.49
C HIS A 277 -12.04 15.84 27.79
N SER A 278 -12.62 15.72 28.99
CA SER A 278 -13.69 16.61 29.41
C SER A 278 -13.10 17.88 30.01
N GLY A 279 -13.19 19.00 29.28
CA GLY A 279 -12.71 20.31 29.73
C GLY A 279 -11.43 20.75 29.03
N THR A 280 -10.83 21.84 29.51
CA THR A 280 -9.63 22.41 28.89
C THR A 280 -8.40 21.58 29.23
N ILE A 281 -7.72 21.09 28.21
CA ILE A 281 -6.40 20.46 28.33
C ILE A 281 -5.38 21.55 28.65
N ASP A 282 -4.79 21.48 29.84
CA ASP A 282 -3.71 22.38 30.23
C ASP A 282 -2.37 21.99 29.55
N ALA A 283 -1.41 22.92 29.57
CA ALA A 283 -0.11 22.74 28.93
C ALA A 283 0.67 21.50 29.38
N PHE A 284 0.41 20.99 30.59
CA PHE A 284 1.13 19.86 31.19
C PHE A 284 0.35 18.54 31.17
N ALA A 285 -0.91 18.58 30.74
CA ALA A 285 -1.79 17.44 30.68
C ALA A 285 -1.34 16.46 29.59
N LEU A 286 -0.98 16.94 28.40
CA LEU A 286 -0.48 16.06 27.34
C LEU A 286 0.97 15.68 27.60
N ARG A 287 1.25 14.38 27.53
CA ARG A 287 2.60 13.81 27.66
C ARG A 287 2.80 12.72 26.64
N GLY A 288 4.00 12.70 26.07
CA GLY A 288 4.50 11.60 25.28
C GLY A 288 4.83 10.39 26.13
N SER A 289 5.39 9.38 25.49
CA SER A 289 5.93 8.21 26.20
C SER A 289 7.08 7.54 25.44
N CYS A 290 7.79 8.29 24.59
CA CYS A 290 8.96 7.75 23.92
C CYS A 290 10.08 7.45 24.91
N ALA A 291 10.80 6.38 24.61
CA ALA A 291 12.07 6.12 25.28
C ALA A 291 13.11 7.14 24.77
N ALA A 292 14.00 7.58 25.66
CA ALA A 292 15.04 8.54 25.33
C ALA A 292 16.05 7.95 24.31
N GLN A 293 15.88 8.23 23.02
CA GLN A 293 16.71 7.76 21.91
C GLN A 293 16.63 8.78 20.77
N ASP A 294 17.78 9.17 20.20
CA ASP A 294 17.88 9.94 18.94
C ASP A 294 16.92 11.16 18.86
N GLY A 295 16.92 12.00 19.90
CA GLY A 295 16.08 13.21 19.94
C GLY A 295 14.63 12.99 20.37
N LEU A 296 14.23 11.75 20.68
CA LEU A 296 12.94 11.41 21.28
C LEU A 296 13.06 11.36 22.81
N ASP A 297 11.99 11.74 23.51
CA ASP A 297 11.89 11.72 24.98
C ASP A 297 10.46 11.44 25.48
N ASP A 298 10.24 11.49 26.80
CA ASP A 298 8.90 11.26 27.39
C ASP A 298 7.91 12.41 27.15
N ARG A 299 8.31 13.44 26.40
CA ARG A 299 7.46 14.54 25.90
C ARG A 299 7.18 14.43 24.41
N THR A 300 7.75 13.41 23.76
CA THR A 300 7.59 13.18 22.34
C THR A 300 6.37 12.29 22.04
N ILE A 301 5.56 12.73 21.09
CA ILE A 301 4.37 12.08 20.58
C ILE A 301 4.60 11.78 19.10
N GLY A 302 4.41 10.53 18.68
CA GLY A 302 4.83 10.11 17.33
C GLY A 302 6.34 9.86 17.24
N THR A 303 6.82 9.39 16.07
CA THR A 303 8.26 9.32 15.74
C THR A 303 8.47 9.69 14.26
N PRO A 304 9.71 10.01 13.84
CA PRO A 304 10.05 10.26 12.43
C PRO A 304 9.58 9.17 11.45
N ASP A 305 9.63 7.90 11.87
CA ASP A 305 9.25 6.76 11.04
C ASP A 305 7.80 6.33 11.24
N SER A 306 7.14 6.78 12.31
CA SER A 306 5.76 6.42 12.61
C SER A 306 5.00 7.65 13.10
N PRO A 307 4.78 8.64 12.20
CA PRO A 307 3.99 9.82 12.52
C PRO A 307 2.56 9.45 12.87
N ILE A 308 1.88 10.35 13.58
CA ILE A 308 0.49 10.18 13.98
C ILE A 308 -0.40 11.32 13.46
N LEU A 309 -1.68 11.04 13.27
CA LEU A 309 -2.72 12.05 13.16
C LEU A 309 -3.38 12.21 14.53
N LEU A 310 -3.09 13.31 15.21
CA LEU A 310 -3.69 13.66 16.48
C LEU A 310 -4.96 14.50 16.26
N ILE A 311 -6.11 13.88 16.47
CA ILE A 311 -7.42 14.52 16.41
C ILE A 311 -7.78 15.06 17.79
N VAL A 312 -7.91 16.38 17.89
CA VAL A 312 -8.45 17.06 19.05
C VAL A 312 -9.91 17.35 18.80
N SER A 313 -10.76 16.57 19.46
CA SER A 313 -12.22 16.68 19.33
C SER A 313 -12.73 18.02 19.82
N SER A 314 -13.90 18.41 19.32
CA SER A 314 -14.56 19.65 19.73
C SER A 314 -14.88 19.69 21.24
N GLU A 315 -15.05 18.53 21.88
CA GLU A 315 -15.28 18.41 23.32
C GLU A 315 -14.05 18.75 24.18
N ALA A 316 -12.85 18.55 23.63
CA ALA A 316 -11.58 18.86 24.31
C ALA A 316 -11.19 20.35 24.23
N GLY A 317 -11.95 21.15 23.48
CA GLY A 317 -11.70 22.57 23.29
C GLY A 317 -10.45 22.83 22.45
N CYS A 318 -9.67 23.84 22.84
CA CYS A 318 -8.39 24.18 22.22
C CYS A 318 -7.29 23.94 23.26
N PRO A 319 -6.46 22.89 23.12
CA PRO A 319 -5.44 22.57 24.10
C PRO A 319 -4.32 23.61 24.06
N VAL A 320 -3.72 23.87 25.21
CA VAL A 320 -2.39 24.47 25.29
C VAL A 320 -1.39 23.33 25.37
N PHE A 321 -0.25 23.44 24.70
CA PHE A 321 0.84 22.48 24.85
C PHE A 321 1.97 23.12 25.65
N SER A 322 2.81 22.30 26.29
CA SER A 322 4.05 22.77 26.92
C SER A 322 5.13 23.01 25.87
N GLU A 323 6.07 23.92 26.17
CA GLU A 323 7.28 24.18 25.36
C GLU A 323 8.16 22.94 25.13
N GLU A 324 7.96 21.91 25.94
CA GLU A 324 8.72 20.65 25.88
C GLU A 324 8.10 19.60 24.95
N ILE A 325 6.85 19.78 24.49
CA ILE A 325 6.16 18.75 23.71
C ILE A 325 6.63 18.78 22.26
N SER A 326 7.05 17.61 21.77
CA SER A 326 7.39 17.39 20.36
C SER A 326 6.40 16.43 19.74
N ILE A 327 5.83 16.77 18.59
CA ILE A 327 4.84 15.95 17.88
C ILE A 327 5.35 15.66 16.47
N TYR A 328 5.41 14.39 16.09
CA TYR A 328 5.69 13.94 14.73
C TYR A 328 4.37 13.52 14.05
N GLY A 329 3.96 14.28 13.04
CA GLY A 329 2.76 14.03 12.26
C GLY A 329 1.83 15.25 12.15
N ILE A 330 0.53 15.01 12.13
CA ILE A 330 -0.48 16.05 11.91
C ILE A 330 -1.30 16.23 13.18
N VAL A 331 -1.51 17.48 13.58
CA VAL A 331 -2.45 17.84 14.64
C VAL A 331 -3.64 18.55 14.02
N TYR A 332 -4.83 18.02 14.29
CA TYR A 332 -6.08 18.53 13.74
C TYR A 332 -7.01 18.96 14.88
N PHE A 333 -7.45 20.21 14.84
CA PHE A 333 -8.44 20.77 15.75
C PHE A 333 -9.79 20.87 15.06
N GLU A 334 -10.77 20.17 15.63
CA GLU A 334 -12.16 20.23 15.16
C GLU A 334 -12.82 21.59 15.44
N ASN A 335 -12.35 22.30 16.48
CA ASN A 335 -12.88 23.62 16.85
C ASN A 335 -12.12 24.79 16.21
N PRO A 336 -12.80 25.92 15.96
CA PRO A 336 -12.14 27.19 15.71
C PRO A 336 -11.47 27.68 17.00
N CYS A 337 -10.14 27.75 17.01
CA CYS A 337 -9.35 28.15 18.18
C CYS A 337 -9.05 29.66 18.19
N GLU A 338 -10.01 30.49 17.83
CA GLU A 338 -9.83 31.94 17.64
C GLU A 338 -9.41 32.72 18.89
N ASN A 339 -9.81 32.26 20.07
CA ASN A 339 -9.60 32.99 21.33
C ASN A 339 -8.48 32.37 22.19
N GLN A 340 -7.76 31.38 21.66
CA GLN A 340 -6.75 30.65 22.42
C GLN A 340 -5.52 30.38 21.58
N THR A 341 -4.47 31.15 21.86
CA THR A 341 -3.14 30.98 21.29
C THR A 341 -2.55 29.66 21.77
N TRP A 342 -2.14 28.79 20.85
CA TRP A 342 -1.29 27.66 21.18
C TRP A 342 0.16 28.17 21.38
N VAL A 343 0.85 27.69 22.40
CA VAL A 343 2.20 28.14 22.74
C VAL A 343 3.11 26.92 22.87
N GLY A 344 4.35 27.04 22.36
CA GLY A 344 5.51 26.29 22.84
C GLY A 344 5.80 24.94 22.21
N ALA A 345 4.83 24.18 21.71
CA ALA A 345 5.17 22.84 21.19
C ALA A 345 5.91 22.90 19.83
N SER A 346 6.70 21.87 19.58
CA SER A 346 7.37 21.62 18.31
C SER A 346 6.57 20.58 17.53
N ILE A 347 6.06 20.94 16.34
CA ILE A 347 5.30 20.04 15.48
C ILE A 347 6.08 19.81 14.20
N GLN A 348 6.45 18.55 13.95
CA GLN A 348 7.08 18.08 12.73
C GLN A 348 6.01 17.47 11.84
N GLY A 349 5.46 18.31 10.98
CA GLY A 349 4.33 18.03 10.09
C GLY A 349 3.42 19.24 9.98
N SER A 350 2.13 19.04 10.21
CA SER A 350 1.12 20.04 9.89
C SER A 350 0.15 20.28 11.04
N LEU A 351 -0.28 21.52 11.16
CA LEU A 351 -1.26 21.98 12.13
C LEU A 351 -2.49 22.49 11.41
N ILE A 352 -3.63 21.85 11.68
CA ILE A 352 -4.87 22.06 10.94
C ILE A 352 -5.97 22.51 11.89
N TRP A 353 -6.67 23.59 11.54
CA TRP A 353 -7.88 24.05 12.23
C TRP A 353 -9.06 24.06 11.27
N GLU A 354 -10.24 23.64 11.75
CA GLU A 354 -11.47 23.67 10.96
C GLU A 354 -12.03 25.07 10.68
N GLY A 355 -11.63 26.08 11.44
CA GLY A 355 -12.15 27.43 11.30
C GLY A 355 -11.09 28.50 11.56
N ASP A 356 -11.53 29.63 12.09
CA ASP A 356 -10.63 30.69 12.50
C ASP A 356 -9.76 30.24 13.68
N ALA A 357 -8.52 30.71 13.71
CA ALA A 357 -7.57 30.35 14.76
C ALA A 357 -6.84 31.57 15.29
N ALA A 358 -6.43 31.50 16.56
CA ALA A 358 -5.32 32.29 17.03
C ALA A 358 -4.03 31.70 16.40
N PRO A 359 -3.11 32.56 15.94
CA PRO A 359 -1.85 32.09 15.39
C PRO A 359 -1.00 31.38 16.46
N PRO A 360 0.02 30.60 16.06
CA PRO A 360 1.00 30.06 17.01
C PRO A 360 1.63 31.20 17.82
N GLY A 361 1.74 31.00 19.13
CA GLY A 361 2.32 31.93 20.09
C GLY A 361 3.82 31.74 20.26
N HIS A 362 4.40 32.53 21.16
CA HIS A 362 5.84 32.50 21.44
C HIS A 362 6.41 31.09 21.63
N GLY A 363 7.55 30.80 20.98
CA GLY A 363 8.29 29.55 21.16
C GLY A 363 7.69 28.33 20.48
N SER A 364 6.54 28.48 19.79
CA SER A 364 5.99 27.41 18.95
C SER A 364 6.87 27.22 17.72
N VAL A 365 7.12 25.96 17.35
CA VAL A 365 7.92 25.60 16.17
C VAL A 365 7.10 24.65 15.31
N VAL A 366 6.94 24.96 14.02
CA VAL A 366 6.29 24.06 13.07
C VAL A 366 7.25 23.75 11.92
N ILE A 367 7.47 22.49 11.62
CA ILE A 367 8.48 22.03 10.68
C ILE A 367 7.76 21.20 9.63
N ALA A 368 7.71 21.69 8.39
CA ALA A 368 7.24 20.92 7.24
C ALA A 368 8.02 19.61 7.16
N THR A 369 7.36 18.48 6.98
CA THR A 369 8.01 17.17 6.85
C THR A 369 7.46 16.41 5.64
N ASP A 370 8.29 15.57 5.02
CA ASP A 370 7.92 14.76 3.86
C ASP A 370 7.92 13.29 4.27
N TYR A 371 6.70 12.77 4.43
CA TYR A 371 6.45 11.35 4.68
C TYR A 371 6.19 10.57 3.39
N GLY A 372 6.53 11.15 2.24
CA GLY A 372 6.27 10.65 0.89
C GLY A 372 4.95 11.16 0.32
N ALA A 373 4.57 10.60 -0.83
CA ALA A 373 3.36 10.96 -1.55
C ALA A 373 2.39 9.78 -1.72
N GLY A 374 1.11 10.07 -1.89
CA GLY A 374 0.05 9.11 -2.20
C GLY A 374 0.01 7.91 -1.25
N SER A 375 0.19 6.70 -1.79
CA SER A 375 0.18 5.46 -0.99
C SER A 375 1.28 5.40 0.08
N ALA A 376 2.46 6.00 -0.17
CA ALA A 376 3.54 6.01 0.81
C ALA A 376 3.15 6.82 2.06
N LEU A 377 2.38 7.90 1.85
CA LEU A 377 1.86 8.72 2.93
C LEU A 377 0.81 7.98 3.77
N ASN A 378 -0.08 7.22 3.12
CA ASN A 378 -1.02 6.31 3.81
C ASN A 378 -0.28 5.26 4.65
N ALA A 379 0.78 4.69 4.10
CA ALA A 379 1.62 3.74 4.81
C ALA A 379 2.33 4.41 6.00
N ALA A 380 2.83 5.64 5.85
CA ALA A 380 3.50 6.43 6.90
C ALA A 380 2.60 6.65 8.14
N PHE A 381 1.35 7.04 7.93
CA PHE A 381 0.35 7.20 9.00
C PHE A 381 -0.34 5.88 9.39
N GLN A 382 0.02 4.77 8.74
CA GLN A 382 -0.52 3.43 9.00
C GLN A 382 -2.05 3.35 8.82
N VAL A 383 -2.62 4.20 7.97
CA VAL A 383 -4.06 4.23 7.71
C VAL A 383 -4.31 3.63 6.35
N VAL A 384 -4.83 2.40 6.32
CA VAL A 384 -5.25 1.74 5.09
C VAL A 384 -6.70 1.29 5.23
N THR A 385 -7.50 1.59 4.21
CA THR A 385 -8.93 1.28 4.17
C THR A 385 -9.25 0.22 3.12
N GLU A 386 -8.46 0.17 2.05
CA GLU A 386 -8.63 -0.77 0.95
C GLU A 386 -7.35 -0.83 0.11
N ALA A 387 -7.26 -1.88 -0.70
CA ALA A 387 -6.24 -2.03 -1.72
C ALA A 387 -6.90 -2.31 -3.08
N SER A 388 -6.53 -1.51 -4.08
CA SER A 388 -7.00 -1.69 -5.46
C SER A 388 -5.86 -2.19 -6.33
N GLN A 389 -6.13 -3.18 -7.18
CA GLN A 389 -5.17 -3.62 -8.18
C GLN A 389 -4.97 -2.53 -9.25
N VAL A 390 -3.71 -2.31 -9.65
CA VAL A 390 -3.37 -1.41 -10.74
C VAL A 390 -3.82 -2.03 -12.07
N PRO A 391 -4.67 -1.36 -12.87
CA PRO A 391 -5.09 -1.89 -14.16
C PRO A 391 -3.89 -2.11 -15.09
N GLY A 392 -3.90 -3.23 -15.82
CA GLY A 392 -2.86 -3.53 -16.80
C GLY A 392 -1.56 -4.10 -16.23
N THR A 393 -1.50 -4.49 -14.95
CA THR A 393 -0.45 -5.41 -14.48
C THR A 393 -0.69 -6.77 -15.12
N TRP A 394 0.15 -7.12 -16.09
CA TRP A 394 0.01 -8.32 -16.90
C TRP A 394 0.27 -9.58 -16.06
N ARG A 395 -0.48 -10.64 -16.33
CA ARG A 395 -0.23 -11.98 -15.77
C ARG A 395 0.92 -12.61 -16.58
N ASP A 396 2.13 -12.62 -16.03
CA ASP A 396 3.21 -13.43 -16.60
C ASP A 396 3.15 -14.83 -15.97
N TRP A 397 3.10 -15.86 -16.83
CA TRP A 397 3.07 -17.26 -16.42
C TRP A 397 4.42 -17.85 -16.81
N GLN A 398 5.24 -18.15 -15.80
CA GLN A 398 6.53 -18.83 -15.97
C GLN A 398 6.48 -20.26 -15.48
#